data_AF-A0A0B2V5C9-F1
#
_entry.id   AF-A0A0B2V5C9-F1
#
_cell.length_a   1.000
_cell.length_b   1.000
_cell.length_c   1.000
_cell.angle_alpha   90.00
_cell.angle_beta   90.00
_cell.angle_gamma   90.00
#
_symmetry.space_group_name_H-M   'P 1'
#
loop_
_entity.id
_entity.type
_entity.pdbx_description
1 polymer ?
#
loop_
_entity_poly.entity_id
_entity_poly.type
_entity_poly.pdbx_seq_one_letter_code
_entity_poly.pdbx_strand_id
1 'polypeptide(L)'
;MCKIILFWANGVNELSDDTELNKDARDWAGYLVLSDQFRCREGSSMNVWIGTKPTIFIVDEWERDMRSWTGNVFRSESLTRIGIGRAYDDRKHAFIIVAEYK
;
A
#
# COMPACT_ATOMS: atom_id res chain seq x y z
N MET A 1 9.26 5.15 5.96
CA MET A 1 7.90 4.82 6.48
C MET A 1 7.00 4.71 5.26
N CYS A 2 6.17 3.68 5.14
CA CYS A 2 5.36 3.44 3.93
C CYS A 2 4.03 4.18 3.99
N LYS A 3 3.55 4.69 2.83
CA LYS A 3 2.17 4.68 2.28
C LYS A 3 2.02 5.65 1.06
N ILE A 4 0.96 5.49 0.24
CA ILE A 4 0.83 5.91 -1.19
C ILE A 4 -0.72 6.22 -1.45
N ILE A 5 -1.04 7.52 -1.72
CA ILE A 5 -2.21 8.36 -2.22
C ILE A 5 -3.09 7.91 -3.47
N LEU A 6 -3.47 8.85 -4.38
CA LEU A 6 -4.25 8.81 -5.65
C LEU A 6 -4.09 10.15 -6.46
N PHE A 7 -4.93 10.43 -7.50
CA PHE A 7 -4.77 11.50 -8.53
C PHE A 7 -5.78 12.70 -8.51
N TRP A 8 -5.49 13.82 -9.21
CA TRP A 8 -6.48 14.77 -9.79
C TRP A 8 -6.04 15.31 -11.18
N ALA A 9 -6.98 15.31 -12.14
CA ALA A 9 -7.05 16.06 -13.41
C ALA A 9 -5.75 16.45 -14.18
N ASN A 10 -5.24 15.55 -15.03
CA ASN A 10 -4.82 15.77 -16.44
C ASN A 10 -3.86 14.65 -16.91
N GLY A 11 -4.41 13.53 -17.37
CA GLY A 11 -3.64 12.32 -17.72
C GLY A 11 -3.57 11.34 -16.56
N VAL A 12 -4.56 10.45 -16.46
CA VAL A 12 -4.60 9.38 -15.46
C VAL A 12 -4.09 8.10 -16.12
N ASN A 13 -2.88 7.66 -15.74
CA ASN A 13 -2.44 6.30 -16.04
C ASN A 13 -3.16 5.36 -15.07
N GLU A 14 -4.05 4.52 -15.60
CA GLU A 14 -4.72 3.47 -14.83
C GLU A 14 -3.71 2.39 -14.43
N LEU A 15 -3.63 2.08 -13.13
CA LEU A 15 -2.76 1.02 -12.63
C LEU A 15 -3.38 -0.35 -12.93
N SER A 16 -2.68 -1.17 -13.70
CA SER A 16 -3.10 -2.55 -13.97
C SER A 16 -2.78 -3.47 -12.78
N ASP A 17 -3.69 -4.40 -12.47
CA ASP A 17 -3.44 -5.44 -11.48
C ASP A 17 -2.30 -6.38 -11.95
N ASP A 18 -1.31 -6.62 -11.08
CA ASP A 18 -0.16 -7.48 -11.36
C ASP A 18 -0.12 -8.65 -10.36
N THR A 19 -0.14 -9.87 -10.90
CA THR A 19 -0.23 -11.10 -10.10
C THR A 19 1.04 -11.37 -9.28
N GLU A 20 2.21 -10.92 -9.73
CA GLU A 20 3.45 -11.04 -8.94
C GLU A 20 3.44 -10.05 -7.79
N LEU A 21 3.04 -8.80 -8.04
CA LEU A 21 2.86 -7.80 -6.98
C LEU A 21 1.81 -8.22 -5.95
N ASN A 22 0.71 -8.84 -6.39
CA ASN A 22 -0.32 -9.39 -5.50
C ASN A 22 0.23 -10.48 -4.56
N LYS A 23 1.18 -11.29 -5.05
CA LYS A 23 1.87 -12.29 -4.23
C LYS A 23 2.85 -11.62 -3.28
N ASP A 24 3.73 -10.76 -3.78
CA ASP A 24 4.75 -10.05 -2.99
C ASP A 24 4.13 -9.23 -1.85
N ALA A 25 3.06 -8.47 -2.14
CA ALA A 25 2.33 -7.71 -1.15
C ALA A 25 1.68 -8.60 -0.07
N ARG A 26 1.22 -9.79 -0.44
CA ARG A 26 0.63 -10.77 0.49
C ARG A 26 1.69 -11.41 1.38
N ASP A 27 2.80 -11.84 0.78
CA ASP A 27 3.94 -12.42 1.49
C ASP A 27 4.54 -11.39 2.46
N TRP A 28 4.61 -10.11 2.06
CA TRP A 28 5.01 -9.01 2.94
C TRP A 28 4.00 -8.74 4.07
N ALA A 29 2.68 -8.72 3.78
CA ALA A 29 1.66 -8.57 4.81
C ALA A 29 1.77 -9.68 5.88
N GLY A 30 2.01 -10.93 5.46
CA GLY A 30 2.27 -12.05 6.36
C GLY A 30 3.56 -11.87 7.18
N TYR A 31 4.65 -11.43 6.55
CA TYR A 31 5.89 -11.10 7.26
C TYR A 31 5.70 -10.02 8.34
N LEU A 32 4.90 -8.98 8.08
CA LEU A 32 4.63 -7.92 9.06
C LEU A 32 3.87 -8.45 10.29
N VAL A 33 2.93 -9.39 10.11
CA VAL A 33 2.28 -10.09 11.24
C VAL A 33 3.28 -10.94 12.03
N LEU A 34 4.11 -11.74 11.33
CA LEU A 34 5.05 -12.67 11.97
C LEU A 34 6.21 -11.96 12.69
N SER A 35 6.68 -10.84 12.15
CA SER A 35 7.83 -10.08 12.69
C SER A 35 7.44 -9.04 13.74
N ASP A 36 6.15 -8.77 13.93
CA ASP A 36 5.61 -7.68 14.76
C ASP A 36 6.07 -6.27 14.33
N GLN A 37 6.65 -6.15 13.13
CA GLN A 37 7.17 -4.88 12.60
C GLN A 37 6.18 -4.23 11.64
N PHE A 38 6.14 -2.90 11.63
CA PHE A 38 5.27 -2.13 10.75
C PHE A 38 6.08 -1.20 9.84
N ARG A 39 6.56 -1.72 8.71
CA ARG A 39 7.49 -1.02 7.80
C ARG A 39 7.31 -1.39 6.32
N CYS A 40 7.91 -0.58 5.46
CA CYS A 40 8.15 -0.94 4.06
C CYS A 40 9.09 -2.13 3.93
N ARG A 41 8.98 -2.84 2.81
CA ARG A 41 10.11 -3.53 2.19
C ARG A 41 11.05 -2.49 1.59
N GLU A 42 12.34 -2.57 1.91
CA GLU A 42 13.36 -1.64 1.41
C GLU A 42 13.50 -1.79 -0.12
N GLY A 43 13.74 -0.67 -0.83
CA GLY A 43 13.81 -0.66 -2.29
C GLY A 43 12.48 -0.85 -3.04
N SER A 44 11.33 -0.93 -2.34
CA SER A 44 10.01 -1.04 -2.96
C SER A 44 9.18 0.25 -2.85
N SER A 45 8.36 0.52 -3.87
CA SER A 45 7.25 1.47 -3.80
C SER A 45 6.06 0.75 -3.17
N MET A 46 5.78 1.03 -1.89
CA MET A 46 4.83 0.23 -1.11
C MET A 46 3.98 1.02 -0.09
N ASN A 47 2.81 0.44 0.21
CA ASN A 47 1.92 0.77 1.29
C ASN A 47 1.82 -0.31 2.31
N VAL A 48 1.48 0.12 3.51
CA VAL A 48 0.90 -0.75 4.52
C VAL A 48 -0.34 -0.04 5.07
N TRP A 49 -1.30 -0.74 5.63
CA TRP A 49 -2.37 -0.17 6.44
C TRP A 49 -2.65 -1.13 7.58
N ILE A 50 -3.04 -0.60 8.73
CA ILE A 50 -3.37 -1.40 9.90
C ILE A 50 -4.62 -0.85 10.57
N GLY A 51 -5.55 -1.73 10.87
CA GLY A 51 -6.77 -1.38 11.59
C GLY A 51 -7.67 -2.59 11.80
N THR A 52 -8.59 -2.47 12.74
CA THR A 52 -9.46 -3.57 13.19
C THR A 52 -10.52 -3.97 12.17
N LYS A 53 -10.89 -3.06 11.25
CA LYS A 53 -11.87 -3.28 10.18
C LYS A 53 -11.39 -2.61 8.88
N PRO A 54 -11.11 -3.37 7.80
CA PRO A 54 -10.81 -2.79 6.50
C PRO A 54 -11.95 -1.90 6.01
N THR A 55 -11.60 -0.81 5.35
CA THR A 55 -12.54 0.16 4.79
C THR A 55 -12.21 0.44 3.33
N ILE A 56 -13.20 0.81 2.53
CA ILE A 56 -12.98 1.27 1.14
C ILE A 56 -12.18 2.58 1.11
N PHE A 57 -12.20 3.35 2.20
CA PHE A 57 -11.54 4.65 2.34
C PHE A 57 -10.05 4.57 2.71
N ILE A 58 -9.43 3.38 2.69
CA ILE A 58 -7.99 3.21 3.00
C ILE A 58 -7.11 4.07 2.08
N VAL A 59 -7.51 4.21 0.81
CA VAL A 59 -6.81 5.03 -0.18
C VAL A 59 -6.95 6.52 0.14
N ASP A 60 -8.09 6.97 0.66
CA ASP A 60 -8.32 8.36 1.08
C ASP A 60 -7.56 8.70 2.37
N GLU A 61 -7.40 7.73 3.28
CA GLU A 61 -6.52 7.89 4.45
C GLU A 61 -5.06 8.06 4.01
N TRP A 62 -4.59 7.27 3.05
CA TRP A 62 -3.28 7.45 2.44
C TRP A 62 -3.16 8.78 1.68
N GLU A 63 -4.21 9.23 0.99
CA GLU A 63 -4.22 10.53 0.29
C GLU A 63 -3.99 11.69 1.25
N ARG A 64 -4.85 11.78 2.27
CA ARG A 64 -4.86 12.84 3.26
C ARG A 64 -3.53 12.97 3.98
N ASP A 65 -2.97 11.86 4.43
CA ASP A 65 -1.80 11.83 5.32
C ASP A 65 -0.49 12.23 4.59
N MET A 66 -0.48 12.31 3.25
CA MET A 66 0.70 12.63 2.43
C MET A 66 0.57 13.89 1.57
N ARG A 67 -0.52 14.66 1.68
CA ARG A 67 -0.72 15.91 0.90
C ARG A 67 0.46 16.89 0.97
N SER A 68 1.21 16.89 2.07
CA SER A 68 2.37 17.75 2.33
C SER A 68 3.72 17.16 1.90
N TRP A 69 3.78 15.96 1.30
CA TRP A 69 5.03 15.25 1.05
C TRP A 69 5.55 15.41 -0.39
N THR A 70 6.83 15.73 -0.52
CA THR A 70 7.49 16.01 -1.82
C THR A 70 7.81 14.74 -2.63
N GLY A 71 8.01 13.60 -1.97
CA GLY A 71 8.24 12.29 -2.60
C GLY A 71 6.95 11.55 -2.98
N ASN A 72 5.96 12.28 -3.52
CA ASN A 72 4.62 11.72 -3.77
C ASN A 72 4.61 10.77 -4.97
N VAL A 73 4.47 9.48 -4.67
CA VAL A 73 4.51 8.37 -5.61
C VAL A 73 3.37 8.38 -6.66
N PHE A 74 2.26 9.12 -6.45
CA PHE A 74 1.16 9.28 -7.46
C PHE A 74 1.40 10.38 -8.46
N ARG A 75 2.43 11.19 -8.21
CA ARG A 75 2.93 12.13 -9.21
C ARG A 75 4.03 11.48 -10.05
N SER A 76 4.24 10.16 -9.88
CA SER A 76 5.20 9.37 -10.64
C SER A 76 4.50 8.69 -11.81
N GLU A 77 4.58 9.32 -12.99
CA GLU A 77 4.04 8.79 -14.25
C GLU A 77 4.62 7.43 -14.66
N SER A 78 5.73 7.01 -14.03
CA SER A 78 6.39 5.74 -14.28
C SER A 78 5.64 4.53 -13.74
N LEU A 79 4.71 4.72 -12.78
CA LEU A 79 3.95 3.61 -12.21
C LEU A 79 2.79 3.23 -13.12
N THR A 80 2.71 1.93 -13.38
CA THR A 80 1.75 1.34 -14.32
C THR A 80 1.02 0.14 -13.73
N ARG A 81 1.52 -0.42 -12.62
CA ARG A 81 1.02 -1.65 -12.02
C ARG A 81 0.89 -1.57 -10.51
N ILE A 82 -0.07 -2.33 -9.98
CA ILE A 82 -0.35 -2.46 -8.55
C ILE A 82 -0.59 -3.94 -8.19
N GLY A 83 -0.24 -4.32 -6.97
CA GLY A 83 -0.74 -5.55 -6.34
C GLY A 83 -1.07 -5.32 -4.87
N ILE A 84 -2.12 -5.99 -4.39
CA ILE A 84 -2.70 -5.80 -3.06
C ILE A 84 -2.67 -7.12 -2.27
N GLY A 85 -1.99 -7.06 -1.13
CA GLY A 85 -1.92 -8.14 -0.14
C GLY A 85 -2.70 -7.82 1.13
N ARG A 86 -3.13 -8.86 1.85
CA ARG A 86 -3.63 -8.71 3.21
C ARG A 86 -3.26 -9.89 4.10
N ALA A 87 -3.09 -9.61 5.39
CA ALA A 87 -2.97 -10.58 6.46
C ALA A 87 -3.83 -10.12 7.66
N TYR A 88 -4.08 -11.02 8.60
CA TYR A 88 -4.74 -10.71 9.87
C TYR A 88 -3.82 -11.09 11.02
N ASP A 89 -3.70 -10.20 11.99
CA ASP A 89 -2.97 -10.39 13.22
C ASP A 89 -3.97 -10.75 14.34
N ASP A 90 -4.06 -12.05 14.66
CA ASP A 90 -4.92 -12.56 15.72
C ASP A 90 -4.60 -11.98 17.10
N ARG A 91 -3.34 -11.56 17.35
CA ARG A 91 -2.90 -11.03 18.65
C ARG A 91 -3.35 -9.58 18.85
N LYS A 92 -3.38 -8.79 17.77
CA LYS A 92 -3.83 -7.39 17.78
C LYS A 92 -5.28 -7.21 17.36
N HIS A 93 -5.93 -8.28 16.89
CA HIS A 93 -7.24 -8.25 16.23
C HIS A 93 -7.31 -7.20 15.11
N ALA A 94 -6.26 -7.16 14.29
CA ALA A 94 -6.06 -6.13 13.27
C ALA A 94 -5.71 -6.73 11.91
N PHE A 95 -6.25 -6.15 10.85
CA PHE A 95 -5.85 -6.46 9.49
C PHE A 95 -4.63 -5.63 9.10
N ILE A 96 -3.65 -6.28 8.46
CA ILE A 96 -2.57 -5.60 7.75
C ILE A 96 -2.89 -5.69 6.26
N ILE A 97 -2.98 -4.55 5.58
CA ILE A 97 -3.17 -4.46 4.13
C ILE A 97 -1.90 -3.87 3.54
N VAL A 98 -1.43 -4.39 2.41
CA VAL A 98 -0.24 -3.92 1.69
C VAL A 98 -0.65 -3.65 0.25
N ALA A 99 -0.18 -2.54 -0.32
CA ALA A 99 -0.27 -2.31 -1.76
C ALA A 99 1.15 -2.04 -2.27
N GLU A 100 1.57 -2.69 -3.34
CA GLU A 100 2.90 -2.52 -3.93
C GLU A 100 2.77 -2.12 -5.40
N TYR A 101 3.72 -1.32 -5.89
CA TYR A 101 3.62 -0.59 -7.16
C TYR A 101 4.88 -0.79 -8.02
N LYS A 102 4.70 -0.87 -9.34
CA LYS A 102 5.77 -0.90 -10.37
C LYS A 102 5.44 0.01 -11.55
#